data_AF-A0A932T0Z4-F1
#
_entry.id   AF-A0A932T0Z4-F1
#
_cell.length_a   1.000
_cell.length_b   1.000
_cell.length_c   1.000
_cell.angle_alpha   90.00
_cell.angle_beta   90.00
_cell.angle_gamma   90.00
#
_symmetry.space_group_name_H-M   'P 1'
#
loop_
_entity.id
_entity.type
_entity.pdbx_description
1 polymer ?
#
loop_
_entity_poly.entity_id
_entity_poly.type
_entity_poly.pdbx_seq_one_letter_code
_entity_poly.pdbx_strand_id
1 'polypeptide(L)'
;MFLTPAWHGTKTTWLLTVLAVAAFEAAYEYETAAGLIVVYLACLFSLAWVKTPRRAFYLGLAIGTATAGLQLTFFYGIFGPMAMGLWAILGLWIALFLLLARIVVERWPHRGAMWLPVLWFGLEYFRCELYYLRFAWLTPGFALSGPRSVGMAAAGVYGFSFCVLSLLSILALTRRRTAESAAAACFAPLLFLIAMPAATAPGPGPYVAGVQLEGPTVDTV
;
A
#
# COMPACT_ATOMS: atom_id res chain seq x y z
N MET A 1 30.72 -17.89 -1.77
CA MET A 1 30.35 -17.77 -0.35
C MET A 1 28.93 -17.23 -0.27
N PHE A 2 27.94 -18.10 -0.05
CA PHE A 2 26.52 -17.74 -0.08
C PHE A 2 26.17 -16.91 1.17
N LEU A 3 26.06 -15.60 1.01
CA LEU A 3 25.57 -14.72 2.07
C LEU A 3 24.09 -14.98 2.27
N THR A 4 23.73 -15.64 3.38
CA THR A 4 22.34 -15.88 3.75
C THR A 4 21.57 -14.56 3.83
N PRO A 5 20.32 -14.49 3.34
CA PRO A 5 19.46 -13.35 3.57
C PRO A 5 19.28 -13.13 5.08
N ALA A 6 19.40 -11.88 5.55
CA ALA A 6 19.13 -11.55 6.94
C ALA A 6 17.61 -11.55 7.15
N TRP A 7 17.06 -12.71 7.48
CA TRP A 7 15.62 -12.88 7.69
C TRP A 7 15.14 -12.14 8.95
N HIS A 8 13.95 -11.55 8.88
CA HIS A 8 13.36 -10.88 10.05
C HIS A 8 13.00 -11.87 11.17
N GLY A 9 13.21 -11.44 12.41
CA GLY A 9 12.71 -12.13 13.59
C GLY A 9 11.20 -12.00 13.73
N THR A 10 10.56 -12.94 14.44
CA THR A 10 9.10 -12.95 14.63
C THR A 10 8.57 -11.63 15.21
N LYS A 11 9.28 -11.04 16.19
CA LYS A 11 8.90 -9.75 16.79
C LYS A 11 8.87 -8.63 15.75
N THR A 12 9.93 -8.49 14.96
CA THR A 12 10.03 -7.48 13.89
C THR A 12 8.93 -7.65 12.86
N THR A 13 8.65 -8.89 12.46
CA THR A 13 7.59 -9.20 11.50
C THR A 13 6.22 -8.74 11.99
N TRP A 14 5.86 -9.04 13.24
CA TRP A 14 4.60 -8.57 13.83
C TRP A 14 4.53 -7.05 13.94
N LEU A 15 5.62 -6.41 14.34
CA LEU A 15 5.69 -4.95 14.41
C LEU A 15 5.46 -4.31 13.04
N LEU A 16 6.09 -4.84 11.98
CA LEU A 16 5.88 -4.36 10.61
C LEU A 16 4.44 -4.56 10.14
N THR A 17 3.80 -5.67 10.50
CA THR A 17 2.39 -5.94 10.17
C THR A 17 1.46 -4.94 10.85
N VAL A 18 1.61 -4.73 12.16
CA VAL A 18 0.79 -3.75 12.90
C VAL A 18 1.03 -2.33 12.38
N LEU A 19 2.30 -1.98 12.14
CA LEU A 19 2.67 -0.67 11.59
C LEU A 19 2.10 -0.46 10.18
N ALA A 20 2.09 -1.49 9.33
CA ALA A 20 1.50 -1.41 8.00
C ALA A 20 0.01 -1.06 8.09
N VAL A 21 -0.76 -1.80 8.90
CA VAL A 21 -2.19 -1.54 9.07
C VAL A 21 -2.42 -0.14 9.62
N ALA A 22 -1.77 0.22 10.74
CA ALA A 22 -1.94 1.53 11.36
C ALA A 22 -1.57 2.70 10.42
N ALA A 23 -0.49 2.56 9.65
CA ALA A 23 -0.07 3.57 8.68
C ALA A 23 -1.06 3.71 7.51
N PHE A 24 -1.63 2.59 7.06
CA PHE A 24 -2.64 2.60 6.00
C PHE A 24 -3.93 3.29 6.47
N GLU A 25 -4.44 2.91 7.64
CA GLU A 25 -5.64 3.51 8.22
C GLU A 25 -5.48 5.02 8.40
N ALA A 26 -4.39 5.45 9.06
CA ALA A 26 -4.13 6.86 9.28
C ALA A 26 -3.97 7.66 7.99
N ALA A 27 -3.39 7.06 6.94
CA ALA A 27 -3.22 7.71 5.63
C ALA A 27 -4.56 7.93 4.89
N TYR A 28 -5.53 7.03 5.07
CA TYR A 28 -6.84 7.13 4.45
C TYR A 28 -7.84 7.94 5.29
N GLU A 29 -7.67 7.97 6.60
CA GLU A 29 -8.56 8.72 7.50
C GLU A 29 -8.21 10.21 7.58
N TYR A 30 -6.91 10.56 7.52
CA TYR A 30 -6.44 11.93 7.69
C TYR A 30 -5.64 12.42 6.48
N GLU A 31 -6.12 13.45 5.78
CA GLU A 31 -5.42 14.05 4.64
C GLU A 31 -4.01 14.55 5.00
N THR A 32 -3.84 15.11 6.21
CA THR A 32 -2.53 15.56 6.70
C THR A 32 -1.54 14.41 6.92
N ALA A 33 -2.05 13.18 7.13
CA ALA A 33 -1.24 11.99 7.35
C ALA A 33 -1.12 11.11 6.10
N ALA A 34 -1.62 11.56 4.93
CA ALA A 34 -1.56 10.82 3.67
C ALA A 34 -0.15 10.27 3.33
N GLY A 35 0.91 10.99 3.71
CA GLY A 35 2.29 10.55 3.53
C GLY A 35 2.61 9.20 4.20
N LEU A 36 1.89 8.81 5.26
CA LEU A 36 2.06 7.52 5.95
C LEU A 36 1.81 6.32 5.04
N ILE A 37 1.17 6.51 3.89
CA ILE A 37 1.05 5.45 2.88
C ILE A 37 2.42 4.95 2.39
N VAL A 38 3.44 5.78 2.44
CA VAL A 38 4.83 5.38 2.19
C VAL A 38 5.33 4.41 3.25
N VAL A 39 4.99 4.65 4.52
CA VAL A 39 5.35 3.75 5.63
C VAL A 39 4.67 2.40 5.44
N TYR A 40 3.40 2.38 5.01
CA TYR A 40 2.70 1.16 4.62
C TYR A 40 3.46 0.38 3.52
N LEU A 41 3.80 1.04 2.41
CA LEU A 41 4.56 0.42 1.32
C LEU A 41 5.95 -0.08 1.78
N ALA A 42 6.63 0.67 2.63
CA ALA A 42 7.94 0.29 3.17
C ALA A 42 7.86 -0.90 4.14
N CYS A 43 6.78 -1.02 4.91
CA CYS A 43 6.51 -2.18 5.73
C CYS A 43 6.27 -3.43 4.87
N LEU A 44 5.44 -3.32 3.83
CA LEU A 44 5.21 -4.41 2.88
C LEU A 44 6.49 -4.82 2.15
N PHE A 45 7.29 -3.86 1.71
CA PHE A 45 8.60 -4.11 1.11
C PHE A 45 9.51 -4.90 2.07
N SER A 46 9.62 -4.45 3.33
CA SER A 46 10.44 -5.12 4.35
C SER A 46 9.94 -6.54 4.66
N LEU A 47 8.63 -6.77 4.63
CA LEU A 47 8.04 -8.09 4.83
C LEU A 47 8.40 -9.13 3.75
N ALA A 48 9.03 -8.72 2.63
CA ALA A 48 9.61 -9.68 1.68
C ALA A 48 10.72 -10.56 2.30
N TRP A 49 11.36 -10.10 3.38
CA TRP A 49 12.41 -10.85 4.12
C TRP A 49 11.88 -11.64 5.32
N VAL A 50 10.64 -12.14 5.24
CA VAL A 50 10.08 -13.07 6.23
C VAL A 50 10.62 -14.49 6.05
N LYS A 51 10.89 -15.18 7.16
CA LYS A 51 11.56 -16.50 7.20
C LYS A 51 10.93 -17.58 6.30
N THR A 52 9.60 -17.63 6.22
CA THR A 52 8.88 -18.72 5.56
C THR A 52 7.82 -18.20 4.61
N PRO A 53 7.58 -18.86 3.47
CA PRO A 53 6.56 -18.44 2.50
C PRO A 53 5.14 -18.47 3.09
N ARG A 54 4.83 -19.47 3.92
CA ARG A 54 3.53 -19.55 4.63
C ARG A 54 3.25 -18.31 5.48
N ARG A 55 4.25 -17.86 6.27
CA ARG A 55 4.12 -16.63 7.05
C ARG A 55 3.94 -15.41 6.15
N ALA A 56 4.70 -15.28 5.07
CA ALA A 56 4.54 -14.14 4.14
C ALA A 56 3.11 -14.06 3.59
N PHE A 57 2.55 -15.21 3.17
CA PHE A 57 1.16 -15.30 2.72
C PHE A 57 0.16 -14.90 3.81
N TYR A 58 0.21 -15.52 5.00
CA TYR A 58 -0.74 -15.24 6.07
C TYR A 58 -0.66 -13.81 6.61
N LEU A 59 0.54 -13.23 6.66
CA LEU A 59 0.72 -11.84 7.07
C LEU A 59 0.14 -10.89 6.04
N GLY A 60 0.35 -11.16 4.74
CA GLY A 60 -0.25 -10.35 3.68
C GLY A 60 -1.76 -10.46 3.66
N LEU A 61 -2.29 -11.67 3.90
CA LEU A 61 -3.73 -11.89 4.03
C LEU A 61 -4.29 -11.12 5.23
N ALA A 62 -3.62 -11.18 6.38
CA ALA A 62 -4.02 -10.46 7.59
C ALA A 62 -4.00 -8.95 7.38
N ILE A 63 -2.92 -8.39 6.81
CA ILE A 63 -2.79 -6.95 6.52
C ILE A 63 -3.91 -6.52 5.57
N GLY A 64 -4.02 -7.15 4.41
CA GLY A 64 -4.99 -6.71 3.40
C GLY A 64 -6.45 -6.93 3.81
N THR A 65 -6.75 -7.99 4.57
CA THR A 65 -8.09 -8.18 5.13
C THR A 65 -8.40 -7.15 6.21
N ALA A 66 -7.44 -6.82 7.07
CA ALA A 66 -7.62 -5.81 8.11
C ALA A 66 -7.85 -4.43 7.50
N THR A 67 -7.01 -4.00 6.55
CA THR A 67 -7.17 -2.70 5.88
C THR A 67 -8.47 -2.62 5.09
N ALA A 68 -8.88 -3.71 4.42
CA ALA A 68 -10.17 -3.77 3.74
C ALA A 68 -11.34 -3.71 4.73
N GLY A 69 -11.27 -4.47 5.83
CA GLY A 69 -12.32 -4.51 6.83
C GLY A 69 -12.52 -3.18 7.55
N LEU A 70 -11.45 -2.45 7.85
CA LEU A 70 -11.51 -1.16 8.54
C LEU A 70 -11.95 -0.02 7.62
N GLN A 71 -11.39 0.08 6.41
CA GLN A 71 -11.75 1.16 5.47
C GLN A 71 -13.05 0.90 4.70
N LEU A 72 -13.45 -0.36 4.52
CA LEU A 72 -14.68 -0.73 3.81
C LEU A 72 -15.72 -1.33 4.77
N THR A 73 -15.78 -0.86 6.01
CA THR A 73 -16.78 -1.29 7.00
C THR A 73 -18.21 -1.16 6.46
N PHE A 74 -18.49 -0.14 5.66
CA PHE A 74 -19.79 0.07 5.02
C PHE A 74 -20.22 -1.09 4.10
N PHE A 75 -19.30 -1.94 3.61
CA PHE A 75 -19.66 -3.15 2.87
C PHE A 75 -20.52 -4.10 3.70
N TYR A 76 -20.34 -4.09 5.02
CA TYR A 76 -21.18 -4.89 5.91
C TYR A 76 -22.64 -4.42 5.87
N GLY A 77 -22.89 -3.12 5.73
CA GLY A 77 -24.23 -2.57 5.57
C GLY A 77 -24.91 -2.99 4.26
N ILE A 78 -24.14 -3.20 3.19
CA ILE A 78 -24.65 -3.56 1.86
C ILE A 78 -24.79 -5.08 1.68
N PHE A 79 -23.78 -5.84 2.11
CA PHE A 79 -23.65 -7.28 1.81
C PHE A 79 -23.80 -8.17 3.05
N GLY A 80 -23.94 -7.60 4.25
CA GLY A 80 -23.98 -8.34 5.51
C GLY A 80 -22.71 -9.18 5.72
N PRO A 81 -22.83 -10.39 6.29
CA PRO A 81 -21.71 -11.28 6.58
C PRO A 81 -20.84 -11.64 5.36
N MET A 82 -21.40 -11.59 4.14
CA MET A 82 -20.66 -11.89 2.91
C MET A 82 -19.54 -10.87 2.63
N ALA A 83 -19.60 -9.68 3.25
CA ALA A 83 -18.54 -8.68 3.18
C ALA A 83 -17.18 -9.23 3.65
N MET A 84 -17.16 -10.16 4.60
CA MET A 84 -15.92 -10.81 5.06
C MET A 84 -15.19 -11.54 3.93
N GLY A 85 -15.96 -12.20 3.04
CA GLY A 85 -15.40 -12.85 1.86
C GLY A 85 -14.79 -11.84 0.88
N LEU A 86 -15.46 -10.70 0.67
CA LEU A 86 -14.94 -9.62 -0.17
C LEU A 86 -13.64 -9.03 0.40
N TRP A 87 -13.59 -8.75 1.71
CA TRP A 87 -12.37 -8.28 2.36
C TRP A 87 -11.23 -9.29 2.26
N ALA A 88 -11.52 -10.58 2.40
CA ALA A 88 -10.52 -11.64 2.23
C ALA A 88 -10.01 -11.74 0.78
N ILE A 89 -10.88 -11.57 -0.22
CA ILE A 89 -10.48 -11.50 -1.64
C ILE A 89 -9.55 -10.30 -1.88
N LEU A 90 -9.80 -9.16 -1.23
CA LEU A 90 -8.87 -8.02 -1.29
C LEU A 90 -7.54 -8.33 -0.58
N GLY A 91 -7.62 -8.96 0.58
CA GLY A 91 -6.46 -9.45 1.32
C GLY A 91 -5.59 -10.43 0.53
N LEU A 92 -6.20 -11.23 -0.36
CA LEU A 92 -5.49 -12.19 -1.20
C LEU A 92 -4.44 -11.51 -2.09
N TRP A 93 -4.71 -10.32 -2.63
CA TRP A 93 -3.75 -9.61 -3.48
C TRP A 93 -2.49 -9.19 -2.73
N ILE A 94 -2.66 -8.75 -1.48
CA ILE A 94 -1.53 -8.42 -0.59
C ILE A 94 -0.80 -9.70 -0.15
N ALA A 95 -1.53 -10.79 0.10
CA ALA A 95 -0.95 -12.11 0.38
C ALA A 95 -0.09 -12.63 -0.79
N LEU A 96 -0.60 -12.50 -2.01
CA LEU A 96 0.10 -12.88 -3.24
C LEU A 96 1.35 -12.02 -3.43
N PHE A 97 1.26 -10.71 -3.22
CA PHE A 97 2.43 -9.83 -3.28
C PHE A 97 3.52 -10.28 -2.32
N LEU A 98 3.22 -10.44 -1.03
CA LEU A 98 4.24 -10.83 -0.04
C LEU A 98 4.81 -12.23 -0.30
N LEU A 99 3.96 -13.17 -0.71
CA LEU A 99 4.41 -14.52 -1.07
C LEU A 99 5.40 -14.48 -2.24
N LEU A 100 5.03 -13.82 -3.33
CA LEU A 100 5.86 -13.70 -4.54
C LEU A 100 7.14 -12.90 -4.25
N ALA A 101 7.03 -11.78 -3.54
CA ALA A 101 8.19 -10.98 -3.13
C ALA A 101 9.20 -11.81 -2.34
N ARG A 102 8.73 -12.62 -1.38
CA ARG A 102 9.59 -13.51 -0.60
C ARG A 102 10.25 -14.57 -1.47
N ILE A 103 9.51 -15.22 -2.36
CA ILE A 103 10.07 -16.23 -3.30
C ILE A 103 11.16 -15.61 -4.18
N VAL A 104 10.93 -14.40 -4.68
CA VAL A 104 11.85 -13.68 -5.56
C VAL A 104 13.13 -13.26 -4.83
N VAL A 105 13.01 -12.75 -3.59
CA VAL A 105 14.16 -12.38 -2.76
C VAL A 105 14.98 -13.60 -2.33
N GLU A 106 14.34 -14.74 -2.07
CA GLU A 106 15.04 -15.99 -1.79
C GLU A 106 15.80 -16.50 -3.02
N ARG A 107 15.16 -16.49 -4.19
CA ARG A 107 15.76 -16.98 -5.44
C ARG A 107 16.91 -16.11 -5.93
N TRP A 108 16.81 -14.79 -5.75
CA TRP A 108 17.83 -13.82 -6.16
C TRP A 108 18.26 -12.92 -4.99
N PRO A 109 19.14 -13.37 -4.09
CA PRO A 109 19.49 -12.64 -2.87
C PRO A 109 20.08 -11.24 -3.08
N HIS A 110 20.71 -10.99 -4.23
CA HIS A 110 21.35 -9.71 -4.55
C HIS A 110 20.49 -8.77 -5.38
N ARG A 111 19.61 -9.30 -6.24
CA ARG A 111 18.82 -8.50 -7.20
C ARG A 111 17.31 -8.67 -7.04
N GLY A 112 16.87 -9.58 -6.18
CA GLY A 112 15.46 -9.89 -5.95
C GLY A 112 14.67 -8.66 -5.56
N ALA A 113 15.25 -7.77 -4.74
CA ALA A 113 14.66 -6.49 -4.37
C ALA A 113 14.26 -5.62 -5.58
N MET A 114 14.98 -5.68 -6.71
CA MET A 114 14.66 -4.89 -7.92
C MET A 114 13.35 -5.32 -8.59
N TRP A 115 12.88 -6.54 -8.33
CA TRP A 115 11.65 -7.07 -8.93
C TRP A 115 10.40 -6.72 -8.12
N LEU A 116 10.53 -6.32 -6.84
CA LEU A 116 9.40 -5.98 -5.97
C LEU A 116 8.50 -4.87 -6.54
N PRO A 117 9.03 -3.77 -7.11
CA PRO A 117 8.19 -2.73 -7.72
C PRO A 117 7.39 -3.26 -8.90
N VAL A 118 8.00 -4.12 -9.74
CA VAL A 118 7.35 -4.73 -10.90
C VAL A 118 6.25 -5.70 -10.47
N LEU A 119 6.50 -6.51 -9.45
CA LEU A 119 5.51 -7.43 -8.88
C LEU A 119 4.32 -6.67 -8.28
N TRP A 120 4.60 -5.62 -7.51
CA TRP A 120 3.55 -4.77 -6.94
C TRP A 120 2.70 -4.15 -8.04
N PHE A 121 3.32 -3.46 -8.98
CA PHE A 121 2.63 -2.80 -10.09
C PHE A 121 1.78 -3.79 -10.89
N GLY A 122 2.33 -4.97 -11.22
CA GLY A 122 1.59 -5.99 -11.96
C GLY A 122 0.36 -6.50 -11.20
N LEU A 123 0.49 -6.79 -9.91
CA LEU A 123 -0.62 -7.26 -9.08
C LEU A 123 -1.67 -6.17 -8.84
N GLU A 124 -1.22 -4.95 -8.60
CA GLU A 124 -2.09 -3.79 -8.39
C GLU A 124 -2.88 -3.50 -9.66
N TYR A 125 -2.22 -3.41 -10.82
CA TYR A 125 -2.86 -3.23 -12.11
C TYR A 125 -3.82 -4.38 -12.43
N PHE A 126 -3.40 -5.63 -12.21
CA PHE A 126 -4.27 -6.79 -12.48
C PHE A 126 -5.54 -6.76 -11.63
N ARG A 127 -5.40 -6.52 -10.31
CA ARG A 127 -6.55 -6.41 -9.39
C ARG A 127 -7.54 -5.33 -9.81
N CYS A 128 -7.02 -4.18 -10.26
CA CYS A 128 -7.83 -3.00 -10.55
C CYS A 128 -8.45 -3.04 -11.96
N GLU A 129 -7.75 -3.58 -12.96
CA GLU A 129 -8.16 -3.45 -14.37
C GLU A 129 -8.57 -4.76 -15.04
N LEU A 130 -7.89 -5.87 -14.70
CA LEU A 130 -8.00 -7.14 -15.42
C LEU A 130 -8.83 -8.19 -14.68
N TYR A 131 -8.82 -8.14 -13.35
CA TYR A 131 -9.56 -9.07 -12.51
C TYR A 131 -11.06 -8.81 -12.61
N TYR A 132 -11.87 -9.87 -12.47
CA TYR A 132 -13.31 -9.83 -12.67
C TYR A 132 -14.02 -8.70 -11.88
N LEU A 133 -13.60 -8.44 -10.64
CA LEU A 133 -14.20 -7.39 -9.80
C LEU A 133 -13.75 -5.97 -10.18
N ARG A 134 -12.65 -5.81 -10.93
CA ARG A 134 -12.06 -4.51 -11.33
C ARG A 134 -12.02 -3.50 -10.19
N PHE A 135 -11.52 -3.95 -9.04
CA PHE A 135 -11.73 -3.26 -7.78
C PHE A 135 -10.51 -2.38 -7.43
N ALA A 136 -10.56 -1.12 -7.85
CA ALA A 136 -9.47 -0.16 -7.68
C ALA A 136 -9.40 0.51 -6.30
N TRP A 137 -10.38 0.30 -5.43
CA TRP A 137 -10.38 0.92 -4.09
C TRP A 137 -9.15 0.49 -3.28
N LEU A 138 -8.79 1.33 -2.31
CA LEU A 138 -7.67 1.11 -1.39
C LEU A 138 -6.29 1.02 -2.08
N THR A 139 -6.18 1.55 -3.29
CA THR A 139 -4.88 1.68 -3.98
C THR A 139 -4.08 2.82 -3.36
N PRO A 140 -2.85 2.59 -2.83
CA PRO A 140 -2.02 3.58 -2.15
C PRO A 140 -1.94 4.96 -2.80
N GLY A 141 -1.87 5.02 -4.14
CA GLY A 141 -1.82 6.30 -4.86
C GLY A 141 -3.02 7.23 -4.60
N PHE A 142 -4.19 6.69 -4.22
CA PHE A 142 -5.37 7.51 -3.90
C PHE A 142 -5.26 8.28 -2.59
N ALA A 143 -4.44 7.81 -1.64
CA ALA A 143 -4.19 8.54 -0.39
C ALA A 143 -3.57 9.93 -0.67
N LEU A 144 -2.86 10.07 -1.79
CA LEU A 144 -2.18 11.30 -2.20
C LEU A 144 -2.96 12.08 -3.26
N SER A 145 -4.27 12.17 -3.14
CA SER A 145 -5.13 12.94 -4.06
C SER A 145 -5.25 14.43 -3.71
N GLY A 146 -4.70 14.87 -2.55
CA GLY A 146 -4.81 16.26 -2.09
C GLY A 146 -3.97 17.28 -2.86
N PRO A 147 -4.19 18.59 -2.64
CA PRO A 147 -3.50 19.68 -3.36
C PRO A 147 -1.97 19.64 -3.24
N ARG A 148 -1.44 19.06 -2.15
CA ARG A 148 0.00 18.94 -1.89
C ARG A 148 0.70 17.91 -2.78
N SER A 149 -0.05 16.95 -3.33
CA SER A 149 0.48 15.82 -4.08
C SER A 149 0.12 15.87 -5.57
N VAL A 150 -0.45 16.98 -6.05
CA VAL A 150 -0.76 17.24 -7.46
C VAL A 150 0.47 17.08 -8.36
N GLY A 151 1.68 17.41 -7.87
CA GLY A 151 2.93 17.17 -8.60
C GLY A 151 3.21 15.69 -8.91
N MET A 152 2.59 14.77 -8.18
CA MET A 152 2.69 13.33 -8.41
C MET A 152 1.69 12.81 -9.45
N ALA A 153 0.79 13.66 -9.97
CA ALA A 153 -0.21 13.27 -10.97
C ALA A 153 0.43 12.69 -12.24
N ALA A 154 1.64 13.14 -12.61
CA ALA A 154 2.37 12.63 -13.77
C ALA A 154 2.76 11.15 -13.66
N ALA A 155 2.96 10.63 -12.44
CA ALA A 155 3.23 9.21 -12.22
C ALA A 155 1.95 8.35 -12.30
N GLY A 156 0.78 8.97 -12.15
CA GLY A 156 -0.48 8.27 -11.99
C GLY A 156 -0.55 7.47 -10.69
N VAL A 157 -1.73 6.88 -10.45
CA VAL A 157 -2.04 6.17 -9.19
C VAL A 157 -1.14 4.95 -8.98
N TYR A 158 -0.88 4.17 -10.03
CA TYR A 158 -0.01 2.97 -9.96
C TYR A 158 1.47 3.32 -9.97
N GLY A 159 1.87 4.37 -10.70
CA GLY A 159 3.27 4.77 -10.80
C GLY A 159 3.80 5.32 -9.48
N PHE A 160 2.95 5.91 -8.64
CA PHE A 160 3.32 6.30 -7.28
C PHE A 160 3.95 5.13 -6.49
N SER A 161 3.19 4.04 -6.32
CA SER A 161 3.65 2.86 -5.59
C SER A 161 4.90 2.25 -6.23
N PHE A 162 4.95 2.22 -7.57
CA PHE A 162 6.12 1.77 -8.31
C PHE A 162 7.37 2.61 -8.01
N CYS A 163 7.26 3.94 -8.00
CA CYS A 163 8.38 4.84 -7.70
C CYS A 163 8.87 4.68 -6.26
N VAL A 164 7.96 4.60 -5.28
CA VAL A 164 8.32 4.40 -3.87
C VAL A 164 9.06 3.07 -3.69
N LEU A 165 8.50 1.97 -4.21
CA LEU A 165 9.14 0.67 -4.11
C LEU A 165 10.47 0.63 -4.87
N SER A 166 10.58 1.29 -6.03
CA SER A 166 11.83 1.38 -6.79
C SER A 166 12.93 2.10 -6.00
N LEU A 167 12.59 3.20 -5.32
CA LEU A 167 13.51 3.89 -4.43
C LEU A 167 13.96 2.96 -3.29
N LEU A 168 13.02 2.25 -2.65
CA LEU A 168 13.35 1.27 -1.59
C LEU A 168 14.26 0.16 -2.11
N SER A 169 14.02 -0.34 -3.32
CA SER A 169 14.87 -1.33 -3.99
C SER A 169 16.29 -0.81 -4.22
N ILE A 170 16.45 0.42 -4.72
CA ILE A 170 17.77 1.06 -4.94
C ILE A 170 18.50 1.26 -3.61
N LEU A 171 17.81 1.74 -2.58
CA LEU A 171 18.37 1.91 -1.24
C LEU A 171 18.81 0.57 -0.63
N ALA A 172 18.03 -0.49 -0.83
CA ALA A 172 18.37 -1.83 -0.36
C ALA A 172 19.63 -2.42 -1.03
N LEU A 173 19.94 -1.99 -2.26
CA LEU A 173 21.14 -2.43 -2.99
C LEU A 173 22.39 -1.63 -2.64
N THR A 174 22.23 -0.35 -2.36
CA THR A 174 23.35 0.58 -2.11
C THR A 174 23.85 0.52 -0.67
N ARG A 175 23.00 0.10 0.29
CA ARG A 175 23.34 0.14 1.72
C ARG A 175 23.95 -1.19 2.21
N ARG A 176 25.21 -1.15 2.69
CA ARG A 176 25.82 -2.27 3.43
C ARG A 176 24.99 -2.57 4.69
N ARG A 177 24.59 -3.84 4.85
CA ARG A 177 23.66 -4.38 5.85
C ARG A 177 24.03 -4.03 7.31
N THR A 178 23.43 -3.00 7.88
CA THR A 178 23.25 -2.87 9.34
C THR A 178 21.76 -2.86 9.67
N ALA A 179 21.37 -3.55 10.75
CA ALA A 179 19.96 -3.78 11.13
C ALA A 179 19.15 -2.48 11.40
N GLU A 180 19.82 -1.35 11.59
CA GLU A 180 19.24 -0.02 11.78
C GLU A 180 18.67 0.60 10.47
N SER A 181 18.96 -0.02 9.33
CA SER A 181 18.60 0.50 8.00
C SER A 181 17.14 0.30 7.57
N ALA A 182 16.38 -0.58 8.22
CA ALA A 182 14.97 -0.80 7.91
C ALA A 182 14.10 0.41 8.30
N ALA A 183 14.36 1.03 9.46
CA ALA A 183 13.65 2.23 9.89
C ALA A 183 13.98 3.44 8.98
N ALA A 184 15.26 3.69 8.71
CA ALA A 184 15.67 4.82 7.86
C ALA A 184 15.22 4.70 6.39
N ALA A 185 15.05 3.48 5.86
CA ALA A 185 14.44 3.26 4.54
C ALA A 185 12.92 3.56 4.54
N CYS A 186 12.22 3.36 5.66
CA CYS A 186 10.80 3.69 5.79
C CYS A 186 10.54 5.21 5.87
N PHE A 187 11.46 6.00 6.43
CA PHE A 187 11.24 7.44 6.69
C PHE A 187 11.78 8.38 5.60
N ALA A 188 12.76 7.98 4.79
CA ALA A 188 13.33 8.86 3.75
C ALA A 188 12.31 9.29 2.66
N PRO A 189 11.48 8.38 2.09
CA PRO A 189 10.45 8.81 1.14
C PRO A 189 9.28 9.55 1.83
N LEU A 190 9.01 9.27 3.11
CA LEU A 190 8.03 10.02 3.90
C LEU A 190 8.46 11.49 4.06
N LEU A 191 9.73 11.72 4.41
CA LEU A 191 10.29 13.07 4.56
C LEU A 191 10.29 13.84 3.23
N PHE A 192 10.56 13.15 2.12
CA PHE A 192 10.50 13.76 0.79
C PHE A 192 9.08 14.23 0.41
N LEU A 193 8.05 13.45 0.75
CA LEU A 193 6.66 13.85 0.50
C LEU A 193 6.16 14.95 1.43
N ILE A 194 6.61 14.98 2.70
CA ILE A 194 6.28 16.08 3.63
C ILE A 194 6.93 17.40 3.19
N ALA A 195 8.11 17.34 2.55
CA ALA A 195 8.83 18.52 2.09
C ALA A 195 8.32 19.09 0.75
N MET A 196 7.35 18.45 0.09
CA MET A 196 6.78 18.94 -1.17
C MET A 196 5.96 20.23 -0.92
N PRO A 197 6.23 21.31 -1.66
CA PRO A 197 5.43 22.53 -1.54
C PRO A 197 4.00 22.29 -2.03
N ALA A 198 3.02 22.83 -1.31
CA ALA A 198 1.63 22.77 -1.75
C ALA A 198 1.47 23.45 -3.12
N ALA A 199 0.70 22.85 -4.03
CA ALA A 199 0.37 23.49 -5.28
C ALA A 199 -0.34 24.83 -5.00
N THR A 200 0.11 25.89 -5.68
CA THR A 200 -0.54 27.20 -5.61
C THR A 200 -1.98 27.07 -6.08
N ALA A 201 -2.91 27.63 -5.30
CA ALA A 201 -4.33 27.61 -5.65
C ALA A 201 -4.53 28.18 -7.07
N PRO A 202 -5.29 27.49 -7.94
CA PRO A 202 -5.58 28.02 -9.27
C PRO A 202 -6.38 29.32 -9.16
N GLY A 203 -6.22 30.21 -10.14
CA GLY A 203 -7.02 31.44 -10.26
C GLY A 203 -8.53 31.14 -10.41
N PRO A 204 -9.41 32.16 -10.33
CA PRO A 204 -10.85 31.95 -10.35
C PRO A 204 -11.29 31.24 -11.65
N GLY A 205 -11.78 30.01 -11.49
CA GLY A 205 -12.34 29.20 -12.57
C GLY A 205 -13.80 29.56 -12.87
N PRO A 206 -14.40 28.96 -13.92
CA PRO A 206 -15.82 29.15 -14.24
C PRO A 206 -16.71 28.69 -13.08
N TYR A 207 -17.83 29.38 -12.87
CA TYR A 207 -18.82 28.98 -11.87
C TYR A 207 -19.51 27.68 -12.31
N VAL A 208 -19.39 26.63 -11.50
CA VAL A 208 -20.01 25.32 -11.71
C VAL A 208 -20.92 25.03 -10.53
N ALA A 209 -22.19 24.74 -10.79
CA ALA A 209 -23.16 24.30 -9.79
C ALA A 209 -23.58 22.85 -10.06
N GLY A 210 -23.40 21.97 -9.07
CA GLY A 210 -23.93 20.61 -9.08
C GLY A 210 -25.29 20.55 -8.39
N VAL A 211 -26.32 20.06 -9.07
CA VAL A 211 -27.66 19.83 -8.48
C VAL A 211 -27.76 18.36 -8.09
N GLN A 212 -27.77 18.07 -6.78
CA GLN A 212 -27.96 16.72 -6.25
C GLN A 212 -29.44 16.51 -5.94
N LEU A 213 -30.08 15.60 -6.69
CA LEU A 213 -31.48 15.25 -6.50
C LEU A 213 -31.59 14.09 -5.49
N GLU A 214 -31.56 14.39 -4.19
CA GLU A 214 -31.95 13.40 -3.17
C GLU A 214 -33.47 13.43 -3.02
N GLY A 215 -34.15 12.39 -3.50
CA GLY A 215 -35.57 12.16 -3.20
C GLY A 215 -35.72 11.55 -1.80
N PRO A 216 -36.88 11.72 -1.14
CA PRO A 216 -37.12 11.09 0.15
C PRO A 216 -37.02 9.57 0.01
N THR A 217 -36.14 8.94 0.80
CA THR A 217 -36.14 7.49 0.97
C THR A 217 -37.44 7.12 1.67
N VAL A 218 -38.33 6.41 0.99
CA VAL A 218 -39.53 5.88 1.62
C VAL A 218 -39.08 4.82 2.62
N ASP A 219 -39.04 5.19 3.89
CA ASP A 219 -38.82 4.26 5.00
C ASP A 219 -39.99 3.29 5.04
N THR A 220 -39.90 2.17 4.31
CA THR A 220 -40.80 1.04 4.53
C THR A 220 -40.36 0.35 5.81
N VAL A 221 -41.08 0.69 6.88
CA VAL A 221 -41.08 0.05 8.22
C VAL A 221 -41.25 -1.46 8.12
#